data_AF-A0A5S9MIS3-F1
#
_entry.id   AF-A0A5S9MIS3-F1
#
_cell.length_a   1.000
_cell.length_b   1.000
_cell.length_c   1.000
_cell.angle_alpha   90.00
_cell.angle_beta   90.00
_cell.angle_gamma   90.00
#
_symmetry.space_group_name_H-M   'P 1'
#
loop_
_entity.id
_entity.type
_entity.pdbx_description
1 polymer ?
#
loop_
_entity_poly.entity_id
_entity_poly.type
_entity_poly.pdbx_seq_one_letter_code
_entity_poly.pdbx_strand_id
1 'polypeptide(L)'
;MRKKKALERIVHLLVECILDTGNDMIDGFIMRDPGSYDDIMDILVDEKVVPEVEGSQLKKLVSSRKTLVQQYQEVVHHDLLQVISEVEQALEVFPSRIRTYLEQELGPVSAFK
;
A
#
# COMPACT_ATOMS: atom_id res chain seq x y z
N MET A 1 -4.90 24.32 -11.07
CA MET A 1 -5.50 23.87 -9.78
C MET A 1 -6.18 22.52 -9.85
N ARG A 2 -7.12 22.24 -10.77
CA ARG A 2 -7.85 20.95 -10.81
C ARG A 2 -6.95 19.71 -10.91
N LYS A 3 -5.97 19.70 -11.84
CA LYS A 3 -5.02 18.58 -12.01
C LYS A 3 -4.19 18.28 -10.75
N LYS A 4 -3.83 19.35 -10.02
CA LYS A 4 -3.05 19.28 -8.77
C LYS A 4 -3.84 18.58 -7.66
N LYS A 5 -5.08 19.01 -7.42
CA LYS A 5 -5.98 18.36 -6.46
C LYS A 5 -6.40 16.94 -6.86
N ALA A 6 -6.52 16.67 -8.15
CA ALA A 6 -6.74 15.30 -8.63
C ALA A 6 -5.55 14.38 -8.29
N LEU A 7 -4.31 14.84 -8.53
CA LEU A 7 -3.10 14.10 -8.17
C LEU A 7 -3.04 13.81 -6.66
N GLU A 8 -3.22 14.83 -5.81
CA GLU A 8 -3.28 14.67 -4.35
C GLU A 8 -4.28 13.58 -3.95
N ARG A 9 -5.49 13.61 -4.53
CA ARG A 9 -6.53 12.64 -4.21
C ARG A 9 -6.19 11.23 -4.71
N ILE A 10 -5.59 11.09 -5.89
CA ILE A 10 -5.18 9.80 -6.43
C ILE A 10 -4.13 9.17 -5.52
N VAL A 11 -3.06 9.91 -5.15
CA VAL A 11 -2.01 9.41 -4.27
C VAL A 11 -2.59 9.02 -2.91
N HIS A 12 -3.43 9.87 -2.34
CA HIS A 12 -4.09 9.57 -1.07
C HIS A 12 -4.92 8.27 -1.15
N LEU A 13 -5.72 8.09 -2.20
CA LEU A 13 -6.49 6.86 -2.39
C LEU A 13 -5.61 5.62 -2.57
N LEU A 14 -4.51 5.72 -3.32
CA LEU A 14 -3.58 4.61 -3.49
C LEU A 14 -2.97 4.18 -2.15
N VAL A 15 -2.58 5.16 -1.32
CA VAL A 15 -2.05 4.89 0.01
C VAL A 15 -3.09 4.20 0.91
N GLU A 16 -4.30 4.76 1.03
CA GLU A 16 -5.31 4.13 1.91
C GLU A 16 -5.68 2.73 1.40
N CYS A 17 -5.84 2.51 0.09
CA CYS A 17 -6.12 1.18 -0.44
C CYS A 17 -5.03 0.14 -0.09
N ILE A 18 -3.75 0.53 -0.13
CA ILE A 18 -2.65 -0.36 0.26
C ILE A 18 -2.72 -0.67 1.76
N LEU A 19 -2.93 0.36 2.59
CA LEU A 19 -2.98 0.21 4.04
C LEU A 19 -4.18 -0.60 4.50
N ASP A 20 -5.36 -0.33 3.95
CA ASP A 20 -6.60 -1.04 4.27
C ASP A 20 -6.50 -2.51 3.84
N THR A 21 -6.04 -2.77 2.61
CA THR A 21 -5.82 -4.15 2.14
C THR A 21 -4.77 -4.87 2.99
N GLY A 22 -3.69 -4.18 3.38
CA GLY A 22 -2.67 -4.75 4.25
C GLY A 22 -3.20 -5.09 5.64
N ASN A 23 -4.00 -4.22 6.25
CA ASN A 23 -4.66 -4.50 7.53
C ASN A 23 -5.63 -5.68 7.42
N ASP A 24 -6.45 -5.74 6.36
CA ASP A 24 -7.36 -6.87 6.14
C ASP A 24 -6.61 -8.21 6.00
N MET A 25 -5.43 -8.20 5.36
CA MET A 25 -4.56 -9.39 5.27
C MET A 25 -3.98 -9.78 6.62
N ILE A 26 -3.51 -8.81 7.40
CA ILE A 26 -2.96 -9.05 8.75
C ILE A 26 -4.03 -9.67 9.65
N ASP A 27 -5.21 -9.06 9.70
CA ASP A 27 -6.32 -9.52 10.53
C ASP A 27 -6.86 -10.87 10.03
N GLY A 28 -7.01 -11.03 8.72
CA GLY A 28 -7.57 -12.23 8.09
C GLY A 28 -6.71 -13.48 8.26
N PHE A 29 -5.38 -13.32 8.29
CA PHE A 29 -4.42 -14.42 8.44
C PHE A 29 -3.76 -14.49 9.82
N ILE A 30 -4.20 -13.67 10.78
CA ILE A 30 -3.68 -13.65 12.15
C ILE A 30 -2.16 -13.43 12.16
N MET A 31 -1.70 -12.44 11.38
CA MET A 31 -0.30 -12.02 11.35
C MET A 31 0.05 -11.18 12.59
N ARG A 32 1.30 -10.74 12.73
CA ARG A 32 1.70 -9.84 13.82
C ARG A 32 0.97 -8.49 13.69
N ASP A 33 0.55 -7.90 14.83
CA ASP A 33 -0.01 -6.55 14.88
C ASP A 33 0.99 -5.46 14.40
N PRO A 34 0.54 -4.51 13.55
CA PRO A 34 1.37 -3.40 13.10
C PRO A 34 1.48 -2.30 14.16
N GLY A 35 2.70 -1.83 14.42
CA GLY A 35 2.97 -0.67 15.28
C GLY A 35 2.92 0.68 14.54
N SER A 36 2.90 0.66 13.20
CA SER A 36 2.82 1.86 12.36
C SER A 36 2.33 1.51 10.94
N TYR A 37 2.07 2.53 10.10
CA TYR A 37 1.68 2.31 8.70
C TYR A 37 2.79 1.67 7.86
N ASP A 38 4.06 2.01 8.12
CA ASP A 38 5.19 1.38 7.43
C ASP A 38 5.34 -0.09 7.87
N ASP A 39 5.00 -0.38 9.13
CA ASP A 39 5.07 -1.72 9.72
C ASP A 39 4.10 -2.70 9.03
N ILE A 40 2.96 -2.22 8.51
CA ILE A 40 2.05 -3.03 7.70
C ILE A 40 2.79 -3.63 6.50
N MET A 41 3.59 -2.81 5.78
CA MET A 41 4.31 -3.30 4.62
C MET A 41 5.45 -4.24 5.01
N ASP A 42 6.11 -4.01 6.14
CA ASP A 42 7.13 -4.91 6.67
C ASP A 42 6.54 -6.28 7.02
N ILE A 43 5.36 -6.32 7.64
CA ILE A 43 4.65 -7.57 7.93
C ILE A 43 4.28 -8.32 6.65
N LEU A 44 3.77 -7.63 5.61
CA LEU A 44 3.47 -8.26 4.32
C LEU A 44 4.73 -8.83 3.63
N VAL A 45 5.90 -8.24 3.87
CA VAL A 45 7.18 -8.77 3.38
C VAL A 45 7.62 -9.98 4.18
N ASP A 46 7.55 -9.91 5.51
CA ASP A 46 7.92 -11.00 6.42
C ASP A 46 7.09 -12.27 6.15
N GLU A 47 5.79 -12.10 5.93
CA GLU A 47 4.83 -13.16 5.58
C GLU A 47 4.90 -13.57 4.09
N LYS A 48 5.85 -13.02 3.33
CA LYS A 48 6.12 -13.32 1.91
C LYS A 48 4.93 -13.06 0.98
N VAL A 49 4.00 -12.19 1.39
CA VAL A 49 2.91 -11.70 0.54
C VAL A 49 3.50 -10.85 -0.59
N VAL A 50 4.43 -9.97 -0.24
CA VAL A 50 5.10 -9.04 -1.16
C VAL A 50 6.62 -9.23 -1.08
N PRO A 51 7.36 -9.26 -2.20
CA PRO A 51 8.82 -9.26 -2.19
C PRO A 51 9.39 -8.01 -1.51
N GLU A 52 10.53 -8.14 -0.82
CA GLU A 52 11.19 -7.06 -0.09
C GLU A 52 11.41 -5.79 -0.95
N VAL A 53 11.82 -5.95 -2.20
CA VAL A 53 12.02 -4.82 -3.13
C VAL A 53 10.72 -4.05 -3.36
N GLU A 54 9.62 -4.75 -3.65
CA GLU A 54 8.30 -4.15 -3.87
C GLU A 54 7.77 -3.50 -2.58
N GLY A 55 7.93 -4.15 -1.43
CA GLY A 55 7.55 -3.59 -0.14
C GLY A 55 8.31 -2.30 0.18
N SER A 56 9.63 -2.26 -0.08
CA SER A 56 10.44 -1.06 0.10
C SER A 56 10.01 0.09 -0.82
N GLN A 57 9.58 -0.21 -2.05
CA GLN A 57 9.06 0.77 -2.99
C GLN A 57 7.70 1.31 -2.52
N LEU A 58 6.77 0.43 -2.14
CA LEU A 58 5.45 0.83 -1.65
C LEU A 58 5.53 1.66 -0.36
N LYS A 59 6.50 1.41 0.53
CA LYS A 59 6.76 2.28 1.70
C LYS A 59 7.06 3.74 1.33
N LYS A 60 7.73 4.00 0.20
CA LYS A 60 7.93 5.37 -0.29
C LYS A 60 6.60 6.08 -0.54
N LEU A 61 5.63 5.36 -1.10
CA LEU A 61 4.28 5.89 -1.35
C LEU A 61 3.53 6.11 -0.02
N VAL A 62 3.56 5.12 0.88
CA VAL A 62 2.94 5.22 2.21
C VAL A 62 3.46 6.43 3.00
N SER A 63 4.75 6.75 2.89
CA SER A 63 5.35 7.91 3.56
C SER A 63 4.70 9.25 3.15
N SER A 64 4.12 9.33 1.96
CA SER A 64 3.41 10.53 1.46
C SER A 64 2.12 10.82 2.22
N ARG A 65 1.58 9.85 2.97
CA ARG A 65 0.32 9.96 3.72
C ARG A 65 0.30 11.15 4.65
N LYS A 66 1.35 11.32 5.46
CA LYS A 66 1.42 12.37 6.48
C LYS A 66 1.27 13.75 5.85
N THR A 67 1.95 13.97 4.72
CA THR A 67 1.86 15.22 3.96
C THR A 67 0.47 15.43 3.39
N LEU A 68 -0.16 14.39 2.86
CA LEU A 68 -1.48 14.49 2.22
C LEU A 68 -2.64 14.69 3.21
N VAL A 69 -2.55 14.15 4.43
CA VAL A 69 -3.68 14.13 5.37
C VAL A 69 -3.51 15.05 6.59
N GLN A 70 -2.27 15.37 6.99
CA GLN A 70 -1.99 16.24 8.14
C GLN A 70 -1.31 17.54 7.71
N GLN A 71 -0.30 17.47 6.85
CA GLN A 71 0.51 18.63 6.43
C GLN A 71 0.12 19.11 5.02
N TYR A 72 -1.19 19.12 4.73
CA TYR A 72 -1.73 19.34 3.38
C TYR A 72 -1.44 20.72 2.78
N GLN A 73 -0.94 21.67 3.58
CA GLN A 73 -0.45 22.97 3.10
C GLN A 73 0.96 22.89 2.49
N GLU A 74 1.73 21.86 2.84
CA GLU A 74 3.14 21.65 2.46
C GLU A 74 3.30 20.72 1.25
N VAL A 75 2.22 20.41 0.53
CA VAL A 75 2.25 19.42 -0.56
C VAL A 75 3.05 19.93 -1.77
N VAL A 76 4.22 19.31 -1.99
CA VAL A 76 5.04 19.50 -3.19
C VAL A 76 4.62 18.49 -4.27
N HIS A 77 3.95 18.99 -5.31
CA HIS A 77 3.35 18.14 -6.34
C HIS A 77 4.37 17.47 -7.27
N HIS A 78 5.55 18.06 -7.41
CA HIS A 78 6.66 17.45 -8.13
C HIS A 78 7.09 16.15 -7.47
N ASP A 79 7.22 16.18 -6.13
CA ASP A 79 7.67 15.03 -5.35
C ASP A 79 6.63 13.90 -5.38
N LEU A 80 5.33 14.24 -5.35
CA LEU A 80 4.26 13.25 -5.54
C LEU A 80 4.33 12.54 -6.90
N LEU A 81 4.61 13.27 -7.98
CA LEU A 81 4.76 12.69 -9.32
C LEU A 81 6.00 11.79 -9.39
N GLN A 82 7.10 12.23 -8.77
CA GLN A 82 8.33 11.45 -8.72
C GLN A 82 8.10 10.14 -7.94
N VAL A 83 7.47 10.21 -6.76
CA VAL A 83 7.15 9.02 -5.96
C VAL A 83 6.31 8.03 -6.78
N ILE A 84 5.23 8.49 -7.42
CA ILE A 84 4.40 7.61 -8.27
C ILE A 84 5.23 6.95 -9.37
N SER A 85 6.06 7.73 -10.08
CA SER A 85 6.91 7.19 -11.14
C SER A 85 7.92 6.17 -10.63
N GLU A 86 8.46 6.35 -9.42
CA GLU A 86 9.39 5.41 -8.80
C GLU A 86 8.72 4.11 -8.34
N VAL A 87 7.43 4.14 -8.00
CA VAL A 87 6.71 2.99 -7.44
C VAL A 87 5.71 2.36 -8.41
N GLU A 88 5.59 2.88 -9.64
CA GLU A 88 4.58 2.49 -10.63
C GLU A 88 4.52 0.97 -10.84
N GLN A 89 5.68 0.34 -11.03
CA GLN A 89 5.75 -1.11 -11.21
C GLN A 89 5.26 -1.89 -9.98
N ALA A 90 5.65 -1.46 -8.77
CA ALA A 90 5.21 -2.09 -7.52
C ALA A 90 3.70 -1.94 -7.31
N LEU A 91 3.16 -0.77 -7.66
CA LEU A 91 1.72 -0.49 -7.62
C LEU A 91 0.93 -1.39 -8.58
N GLU A 92 1.42 -1.59 -9.80
CA GLU A 92 0.75 -2.43 -10.80
C GLU A 92 0.68 -3.91 -10.36
N VAL A 93 1.74 -4.41 -9.72
CA VAL A 93 1.81 -5.83 -9.30
C VAL A 93 1.20 -6.09 -7.92
N PHE A 94 1.07 -5.08 -7.04
CA PHE A 94 0.54 -5.28 -5.69
C PHE A 94 -0.81 -6.03 -5.65
N PRO A 95 -1.84 -5.71 -6.47
CA PRO A 95 -3.09 -6.45 -6.46
C PRO A 95 -2.94 -7.93 -6.86
N SER A 96 -1.97 -8.27 -7.72
CA SER A 96 -1.73 -9.66 -8.09
C SER A 96 -1.01 -10.42 -6.96
N ARG A 97 -0.12 -9.76 -6.21
CA ARG A 97 0.50 -10.32 -4.99
C ARG A 97 -0.53 -10.72 -3.96
N ILE A 98 -1.45 -9.81 -3.63
CA ILE A 98 -2.54 -10.07 -2.68
C ILE A 98 -3.41 -11.24 -3.15
N ARG A 99 -3.88 -11.23 -4.40
CA ARG A 99 -4.72 -12.32 -4.93
C ARG A 99 -4.00 -13.67 -4.95
N THR A 100 -2.73 -13.68 -5.34
CA THR A 100 -1.91 -14.90 -5.35
C THR A 100 -1.81 -15.50 -3.95
N TYR A 101 -1.57 -14.67 -2.93
CA TYR A 101 -1.50 -15.15 -1.55
C TYR A 101 -2.86 -15.67 -1.07
N LEU A 102 -3.95 -14.93 -1.35
CA LEU A 102 -5.31 -15.38 -1.02
C LEU A 102 -5.64 -16.74 -1.67
N GLU A 103 -5.30 -16.94 -2.94
CA GLU A 103 -5.50 -18.21 -3.65
C GLU A 103 -4.66 -19.35 -3.05
N GLN A 104 -3.43 -19.07 -2.62
CA GLN A 104 -2.53 -20.05 -2.01
C GLN A 104 -3.02 -20.51 -0.64
N GLU A 105 -3.45 -19.58 0.22
CA GLU A 105 -3.84 -19.89 1.59
C GLU A 105 -5.29 -20.35 1.73
N LEU A 106 -6.22 -19.84 0.89
CA LEU A 106 -7.66 -20.17 0.98
C LEU A 106 -8.10 -21.23 -0.05
N GLY A 107 -7.31 -21.49 -1.08
CA GLY A 107 -7.69 -22.36 -2.19
C GLY A 107 -8.76 -21.73 -3.12
N PRO A 108 -9.25 -22.48 -4.13
CA PRO A 108 -10.08 -21.93 -5.21
C PRO A 108 -11.52 -21.55 -4.79
N VAL A 109 -11.98 -21.82 -3.56
CA VAL A 109 -13.32 -21.47 -3.07
C VAL A 109 -13.35 -21.13 -1.56
N SER A 110 -13.65 -19.85 -1.31
CA SER A 110 -14.20 -19.14 -0.13
C SER A 110 -13.36 -18.90 1.14
N ALA A 111 -13.14 -17.61 1.38
CA ALA A 111 -12.97 -17.01 2.70
C ALA A 111 -14.24 -17.25 3.53
N PHE A 112 -14.08 -18.00 4.63
CA PHE A 112 -15.09 -18.34 5.63
C PHE A 112 -16.12 -19.43 5.25
N LYS A 113 -16.39 -20.25 6.27
CA LYS A 113 -17.49 -21.22 6.38
C LYS A 113 -18.73 -20.54 6.95
#